data_AF-A0A2G9ZWV4-F1
#
_entry.id   AF-A0A2G9ZWV4-F1
#
_cell.length_a   1.000
_cell.length_b   1.000
_cell.length_c   1.000
_cell.angle_alpha   90.00
_cell.angle_beta   90.00
_cell.angle_gamma   90.00
#
_symmetry.space_group_name_H-M   'P 1'
#
loop_
_entity.id
_entity.type
_entity.pdbx_description
1 polymer ?
#
loop_
_entity_poly.entity_id
_entity_poly.type
_entity_poly.pdbx_seq_one_letter_code
_entity_poly.pdbx_strand_id
1 'polypeptide(L)'
;MQRILTDKTKNRLYLRFSEIADDEMADEIIEVVNAVKGLKPGFTCLTDLRKMTAPTEKEKRMARLIIEYLSMMGVSKVVRVGARSIFELLDQNSREVGDYSAIHAESTEEAESLLDQLTHRR
;
A
#
# COMPACT_ATOMS: atom_id res chain seq x y z
N MET A 1 10.92 -4.11 9.26
CA MET A 1 9.95 -3.07 8.83
C MET A 1 8.83 -3.00 9.84
N GLN A 2 8.49 -1.79 10.27
CA GLN A 2 7.26 -1.50 11.02
C GLN A 2 6.03 -1.71 10.12
N ARG A 3 4.81 -1.69 10.69
CA ARG A 3 3.56 -1.85 9.92
C ARG A 3 3.36 -0.71 8.94
N ILE A 4 3.61 0.51 9.38
CA ILE A 4 3.55 1.72 8.58
C ILE A 4 4.85 2.49 8.75
N LEU A 5 5.46 2.92 7.66
CA LEU A 5 6.67 3.73 7.67
C LEU A 5 6.65 4.70 6.48
N THR A 6 7.24 5.88 6.65
CA THR A 6 7.41 6.85 5.57
C THR A 6 8.87 7.20 5.37
N ASP A 7 9.31 7.26 4.13
CA ASP A 7 10.57 7.88 3.73
C ASP A 7 10.28 9.20 3.01
N LYS A 8 10.59 10.31 3.68
CA LYS A 8 10.36 11.66 3.13
C LYS A 8 11.37 12.03 2.05
N THR A 9 12.55 11.42 2.04
CA THR A 9 13.58 11.65 1.03
C THR A 9 13.17 11.01 -0.29
N LYS A 10 12.69 9.76 -0.24
CA LYS A 10 12.11 9.07 -1.42
C LYS A 10 10.68 9.48 -1.75
N ASN A 11 10.02 10.25 -0.87
CA ASN A 11 8.58 10.52 -0.92
C ASN A 11 7.77 9.22 -1.06
N ARG A 12 7.98 8.28 -0.14
CA ARG A 12 7.48 6.91 -0.20
C ARG A 12 6.79 6.48 1.09
N LEU A 13 5.65 5.82 0.93
CA LEU A 13 4.94 5.09 1.98
C LEU A 13 5.30 3.60 1.91
N TYR A 14 5.51 3.01 3.08
CA TYR A 14 5.68 1.58 3.27
C TYR A 14 4.55 1.08 4.15
N LEU A 15 3.78 0.12 3.63
CA LEU A 15 2.73 -0.56 4.36
C LEU A 15 3.07 -2.04 4.46
N ARG A 16 2.81 -2.64 5.61
CA ARG A 16 2.81 -4.09 5.77
C ARG A 16 1.46 -4.49 6.32
N PHE A 17 0.70 -5.22 5.52
CA PHE A 17 -0.50 -5.88 5.99
C PHE A 17 -0.13 -7.19 6.66
N SER A 18 -0.63 -7.35 7.88
CA SER A 18 -0.66 -8.59 8.64
C SER A 18 -2.05 -8.75 9.23
N GLU A 19 -2.32 -9.88 9.88
CA GLU A 19 -3.52 -10.00 10.72
C GLU A 19 -3.60 -8.81 11.68
N ILE A 20 -4.78 -8.20 11.75
CA ILE A 20 -5.09 -7.05 12.59
C ILE A 20 -6.22 -7.46 13.51
N ALA A 21 -6.07 -7.23 14.82
CA ALA A 21 -7.16 -7.45 15.73
C ALA A 21 -8.32 -6.48 15.41
N ASP A 22 -9.55 -6.89 15.73
CA ASP A 22 -10.73 -6.14 15.34
C ASP A 22 -10.79 -4.72 15.93
N ASP A 23 -10.24 -4.55 17.12
CA ASP A 23 -10.10 -3.30 17.86
C ASP A 23 -8.96 -2.42 17.36
N GLU A 24 -7.94 -2.99 16.70
CA GLU A 24 -6.79 -2.26 16.14
C GLU A 24 -7.04 -1.70 14.73
N MET A 25 -8.09 -2.14 14.02
CA MET A 25 -8.31 -1.73 12.62
C MET A 25 -8.54 -0.22 12.45
N ALA A 26 -9.22 0.42 13.40
CA ALA A 26 -9.45 1.86 13.35
C ALA A 26 -8.15 2.65 13.53
N ASP A 27 -7.29 2.19 14.44
CA ASP A 27 -6.00 2.80 14.71
C ASP A 27 -5.06 2.65 13.50
N GLU A 28 -5.05 1.49 12.84
CA GLU A 28 -4.28 1.28 11.60
C GLU A 28 -4.67 2.31 10.51
N ILE A 29 -5.97 2.57 10.30
CA ILE A 29 -6.42 3.58 9.33
C ILE A 29 -5.91 4.97 9.73
N ILE A 30 -6.01 5.32 11.01
CA ILE A 30 -5.54 6.62 11.52
C ILE A 30 -4.03 6.77 11.34
N GLU A 31 -3.26 5.70 11.59
CA GLU A 31 -1.81 5.69 11.38
C GLU A 31 -1.45 5.87 9.90
N VAL A 32 -2.16 5.21 8.98
CA VAL A 32 -1.95 5.40 7.52
C VAL A 32 -2.24 6.84 7.13
N VAL A 33 -3.35 7.41 7.60
CA VAL A 33 -3.72 8.80 7.34
C VAL A 33 -2.65 9.77 7.84
N ASN A 34 -2.15 9.55 9.05
CA ASN A 34 -1.12 10.41 9.64
C ASN A 34 0.23 10.27 8.93
N ALA A 35 0.60 9.07 8.50
CA ALA A 35 1.78 8.82 7.69
C ALA A 35 1.72 9.56 6.35
N VAL A 36 0.62 9.45 5.62
CA VAL A 36 0.44 10.06 4.30
C VAL A 36 0.43 11.58 4.36
N LYS A 37 -0.11 12.21 5.43
CA LYS A 37 -0.05 13.68 5.63
C LYS A 37 1.38 14.23 5.61
N GLY A 38 2.38 13.41 5.94
CA GLY A 38 3.79 13.79 5.91
C GLY A 38 4.45 13.71 4.53
N LEU A 39 3.74 13.22 3.52
CA LEU A 39 4.24 13.01 2.16
C LEU A 39 3.68 14.06 1.18
N LYS A 40 4.41 14.30 0.10
CA LYS A 40 3.96 15.20 -0.99
C LYS A 40 3.09 14.42 -1.98
N PRO A 41 2.08 15.04 -2.61
CA PRO A 41 1.36 14.43 -3.73
C PRO A 41 2.32 13.89 -4.79
N GLY A 42 1.96 12.77 -5.40
CA GLY A 42 2.83 12.00 -6.28
C GLY A 42 3.73 11.00 -5.56
N PHE A 43 3.53 10.77 -4.26
CA PHE A 43 4.28 9.78 -3.49
C PHE A 43 4.11 8.36 -4.05
N THR A 44 5.10 7.51 -3.77
CA THR A 44 5.05 6.09 -4.13
C THR A 44 4.66 5.24 -2.92
N CYS A 45 4.10 4.06 -3.15
CA CYS A 45 3.76 3.13 -2.08
C CYS A 45 4.36 1.74 -2.35
N LEU A 46 5.01 1.17 -1.34
CA LEU A 46 5.36 -0.24 -1.29
C LEU A 46 4.45 -0.92 -0.27
N THR A 47 3.79 -2.00 -0.65
CA THR A 47 2.96 -2.80 0.24
C THR A 47 3.52 -4.21 0.39
N ASP A 48 3.81 -4.64 1.62
CA ASP A 48 4.21 -6.00 1.97
C ASP A 48 2.97 -6.79 2.41
N LEU A 49 2.61 -7.79 1.61
CA LEU A 49 1.46 -8.68 1.77
C LEU A 49 1.89 -10.10 2.18
N ARG A 50 3.19 -10.35 2.38
CA ARG A 50 3.70 -11.73 2.62
C ARG A 50 3.14 -12.39 3.86
N LYS A 51 2.64 -11.60 4.82
CA LYS A 51 2.01 -12.07 6.05
C LYS A 51 0.48 -12.08 5.99
N MET A 52 -0.11 -11.71 4.85
CA MET A 52 -1.55 -11.81 4.67
C MET A 52 -1.95 -13.25 4.34
N THR A 53 -2.97 -13.71 5.03
CA THR A 53 -3.73 -14.91 4.70
C THR A 53 -5.00 -14.49 3.95
N ALA A 54 -6.00 -15.37 3.83
CA ALA A 54 -7.28 -15.02 3.25
C ALA A 54 -7.97 -13.93 4.10
N PRO A 55 -8.13 -12.68 3.60
CA PRO A 55 -8.65 -11.60 4.41
C PRO A 55 -10.14 -11.80 4.69
N THR A 56 -10.53 -11.49 5.92
CA THR A 56 -11.94 -11.36 6.32
C THR A 56 -12.64 -10.24 5.55
N GLU A 57 -13.97 -10.25 5.54
CA GLU A 57 -14.75 -9.16 4.91
C GLU A 57 -14.46 -7.78 5.50
N LYS A 58 -14.13 -7.73 6.80
CA LYS A 58 -13.78 -6.48 7.48
C LYS A 58 -12.41 -5.96 7.01
N GLU A 59 -11.42 -6.83 6.92
CA GLU A 59 -10.09 -6.48 6.38
C GLU A 59 -10.16 -6.04 4.91
N LYS A 60 -11.03 -6.68 4.10
CA LYS A 60 -11.27 -6.24 2.72
C LYS A 60 -11.85 -4.83 2.66
N ARG A 61 -12.82 -4.49 3.51
CA ARG A 61 -13.39 -3.14 3.61
C ARG A 61 -12.34 -2.12 4.04
N MET A 62 -11.54 -2.44 5.05
CA MET A 62 -10.44 -1.59 5.50
C MET A 62 -9.41 -1.36 4.38
N ALA A 63 -8.98 -2.41 3.68
CA ALA A 63 -8.06 -2.29 2.55
C ALA A 63 -8.65 -1.39 1.44
N ARG A 64 -9.95 -1.50 1.15
CA ARG A 64 -10.65 -0.65 0.19
C ARG A 64 -10.62 0.83 0.60
N LEU A 65 -10.87 1.14 1.88
CA LEU A 65 -10.79 2.50 2.41
C LEU A 65 -9.37 3.08 2.31
N ILE A 66 -8.35 2.27 2.62
CA ILE A 66 -6.95 2.68 2.48
C ILE A 66 -6.62 2.96 1.01
N ILE A 67 -6.99 2.07 0.09
CA ILE A 67 -6.77 2.24 -1.36
C ILE A 67 -7.39 3.54 -1.88
N GLU A 68 -8.66 3.77 -1.55
CA GLU A 68 -9.39 4.99 -1.94
C GLU A 68 -8.70 6.24 -1.38
N TYR A 69 -8.32 6.21 -0.10
CA TYR A 69 -7.60 7.32 0.52
C TYR A 69 -6.24 7.60 -0.13
N LEU A 70 -5.44 6.56 -0.42
CA LEU A 70 -4.14 6.73 -1.09
C LEU A 70 -4.29 7.37 -2.48
N SER A 71 -5.34 6.99 -3.22
CA SER A 71 -5.68 7.62 -4.50
C SER A 71 -6.02 9.10 -4.34
N MET A 72 -6.93 9.42 -3.41
CA MET A 72 -7.32 10.81 -3.13
C MET A 72 -6.13 11.70 -2.74
N MET A 73 -5.14 11.14 -2.04
CA MET A 73 -3.93 11.85 -1.63
C MET A 73 -2.86 11.93 -2.73
N GLY A 74 -3.10 11.32 -3.89
CA GLY A 74 -2.26 11.42 -5.07
C GLY A 74 -1.11 10.43 -5.10
N VAL A 75 -1.31 9.18 -4.66
CA VAL A 75 -0.32 8.12 -4.89
C VAL A 75 -0.06 7.96 -6.39
N SER A 76 1.21 7.93 -6.80
CA SER A 76 1.58 7.88 -8.22
C SER A 76 1.84 6.46 -8.72
N LYS A 77 2.45 5.62 -7.87
CA LYS A 77 2.81 4.24 -8.17
C LYS A 77 2.73 3.39 -6.91
N VAL A 78 2.23 2.17 -7.06
CA VAL A 78 2.14 1.18 -6.00
C VAL A 78 2.82 -0.10 -6.45
N VAL A 79 3.73 -0.64 -5.64
CA VAL A 79 4.30 -1.98 -5.83
C VAL A 79 3.94 -2.84 -4.61
N ARG A 80 3.51 -4.08 -4.85
CA ARG A 80 3.07 -5.01 -3.82
C ARG A 80 3.92 -6.27 -3.85
N VAL A 81 4.40 -6.67 -2.68
CA VAL A 81 5.22 -7.86 -2.47
C VAL A 81 4.40 -8.92 -1.76
N GLY A 82 4.25 -10.10 -2.33
CA GLY A 82 3.53 -11.19 -1.67
C GLY A 82 2.93 -12.20 -2.65
N ALA A 83 2.04 -13.06 -2.14
CA ALA A 83 1.39 -14.08 -2.94
C ALA A 83 0.55 -13.47 -4.07
N ARG A 84 0.60 -14.10 -5.25
CA ARG A 84 -0.07 -13.62 -6.46
C ARG A 84 -1.60 -13.46 -6.27
N SER A 85 -2.22 -14.39 -5.57
CA SER A 85 -3.67 -14.37 -5.29
C SER A 85 -4.11 -13.16 -4.47
N ILE A 86 -3.35 -12.79 -3.42
CA ILE A 86 -3.64 -11.61 -2.59
C ILE A 86 -3.36 -10.33 -3.38
N PHE A 87 -2.29 -10.32 -4.19
CA PHE A 87 -2.01 -9.22 -5.11
C PHE A 87 -3.20 -8.96 -6.05
N GLU A 88 -3.69 -10.00 -6.74
CA GLU A 88 -4.79 -9.88 -7.70
C GLU A 88 -6.08 -9.36 -7.04
N LEU A 89 -6.40 -9.85 -5.83
CA LEU A 89 -7.53 -9.36 -5.05
C LEU A 89 -7.45 -7.85 -4.75
N LEU A 90 -6.30 -7.37 -4.27
CA LEU A 90 -6.14 -5.95 -3.94
C LEU A 90 -5.96 -5.07 -5.18
N ASP A 91 -5.41 -5.61 -6.25
CA ASP A 91 -5.26 -4.91 -7.53
C ASP A 91 -6.61 -4.70 -8.21
N GLN A 92 -7.53 -5.67 -8.10
CA GLN A 92 -8.93 -5.47 -8.48
C GLN A 92 -9.55 -4.29 -7.70
N ASN A 93 -9.44 -4.27 -6.36
CA ASN A 93 -9.92 -3.15 -5.56
C ASN A 93 -9.29 -1.81 -5.95
N SER A 94 -8.01 -1.81 -6.32
CA SER A 94 -7.29 -0.60 -6.75
C SER A 94 -7.87 -0.02 -8.03
N ARG A 95 -8.24 -0.86 -8.98
CA ARG A 95 -8.95 -0.43 -10.19
C ARG A 95 -10.37 0.05 -9.90
N GLU A 96 -11.06 -0.60 -8.99
CA GLU A 96 -12.47 -0.30 -8.68
C GLU A 96 -12.65 1.01 -7.90
N VAL A 97 -11.77 1.33 -6.94
CA VAL A 97 -11.94 2.51 -6.07
C VAL A 97 -10.75 3.47 -6.05
N GLY A 98 -9.57 3.05 -6.51
CA GLY A 98 -8.36 3.85 -6.45
C GLY A 98 -7.99 4.53 -7.77
N ASP A 99 -8.62 4.16 -8.89
CA ASP A 99 -8.21 4.60 -10.24
C ASP A 99 -6.70 4.38 -10.51
N TYR A 100 -6.12 3.32 -9.93
CA TYR A 100 -4.74 2.92 -10.15
C TYR A 100 -4.58 1.40 -10.18
N SER A 101 -3.51 0.93 -10.82
CA SER A 101 -3.06 -0.47 -10.73
C SER A 101 -1.74 -0.56 -9.99
N ALA A 102 -1.55 -1.64 -9.24
CA ALA A 102 -0.26 -1.94 -8.64
C ALA A 102 0.59 -2.86 -9.52
N ILE A 103 1.89 -2.86 -9.28
CA ILE A 103 2.83 -3.81 -9.85
C ILE A 103 3.11 -4.89 -8.81
N HIS A 104 3.14 -6.15 -9.22
CA HIS A 104 3.54 -7.26 -8.37
C HIS A 104 5.06 -7.41 -8.41
N ALA A 105 5.66 -7.65 -7.25
CA ALA A 105 7.08 -7.97 -7.11
C ALA A 105 7.25 -9.19 -6.19
N GLU A 106 8.33 -9.94 -6.38
CA GLU A 106 8.64 -11.16 -5.61
C GLU A 106 9.40 -10.82 -4.32
N SER A 107 10.09 -9.69 -4.28
CA SER A 107 10.91 -9.25 -3.14
C SER A 107 10.77 -7.77 -2.81
N THR A 108 11.19 -7.38 -1.61
CA THR A 108 11.19 -5.97 -1.19
C THR A 108 12.23 -5.17 -1.98
N GLU A 109 13.36 -5.79 -2.27
CA GLU A 109 14.48 -5.24 -3.04
C GLU A 109 14.07 -4.95 -4.49
N GLU A 110 13.36 -5.89 -5.12
CA GLU A 110 12.78 -5.69 -6.45
C GLU A 110 11.76 -4.55 -6.43
N ALA A 111 10.87 -4.53 -5.44
CA ALA A 111 9.86 -3.48 -5.32
C ALA A 111 10.46 -2.08 -5.14
N GLU A 112 11.50 -1.95 -4.33
CA GLU A 112 12.27 -0.72 -4.18
C GLU A 112 12.88 -0.28 -5.50
N SER A 113 13.55 -1.20 -6.22
CA SER A 113 14.18 -0.93 -7.51
C SER A 113 13.16 -0.48 -8.56
N LEU A 114 12.00 -1.15 -8.64
CA LEU A 114 10.91 -0.77 -9.54
C LEU A 114 10.40 0.64 -9.26
N LEU A 115 10.16 0.96 -7.98
CA LEU A 115 9.68 2.28 -7.61
C LEU A 115 10.71 3.38 -7.89
N ASP A 116 11.99 3.13 -7.60
CA ASP A 116 13.08 4.08 -7.86
C ASP A 116 13.20 4.36 -9.37
N GLN A 117 13.17 3.34 -10.22
CA GLN A 117 13.20 3.49 -11.69
C GLN A 117 12.01 4.27 -12.25
N LEU A 118 10.81 4.07 -11.68
CA LEU A 118 9.59 4.74 -12.13
C LEU A 118 9.55 6.21 -11.72
N THR A 119 10.15 6.58 -10.59
CA THR A 119 10.22 7.98 -10.14
C THR A 119 11.17 8.85 -10.97
N HIS A 120 12.19 8.25 -11.59
CA HIS A 120 13.20 8.98 -12.38
C HIS A 120 12.82 9.22 -13.85
N ARG A 121 11.68 8.71 -14.34
CA ARG A 121 11.25 8.84 -15.74
C ARG A 121 10.34 10.05 -16.02
N ARG A 122 10.53 11.17 -15.32
CA ARG A 122 9.79 12.41 -15.57
C ARG A 122 10.63 13.45 -16.30
#